data_AF-A0A9Q3FMV2-F1
#
_entry.id   AF-A0A9Q3FMV2-F1
#
_cell.length_a   1.000
_cell.length_b   1.000
_cell.length_c   1.000
_cell.angle_alpha   90.00
_cell.angle_beta   90.00
_cell.angle_gamma   90.00
#
_symmetry.space_group_name_H-M   'P 1'
#
loop_
_entity.id
_entity.type
_entity.pdbx_description
1 polymer ?
#
loop_
_entity_poly.entity_id
_entity_poly.type
_entity_poly.pdbx_seq_one_letter_code
_entity_poly.pdbx_strand_id
1 'polypeptide(L)'
;MSPKVINQLKNLTTEERNSINSLDTKEIQTKLINNHLGDYEQPKLHYSCPLGFMQVYLGEEGHEIMALVDTGSELNIISEDSEIKAGLTTRCLNMNLRGIGGHCTSIVGLAEFTPITLVTGEERNIHLFVARGAVHTVLGRPFLADNNIRLDFSQQKGKTFSYIEPDGRRLCLPISSPHKVG
;
A
#
# COMPACT_ATOMS: atom_id res chain seq x y z
N MET A 1 -45.18 15.78 2.76
CA MET A 1 -44.17 15.17 1.85
C MET A 1 -43.39 16.28 1.15
N SER A 2 -42.08 16.09 0.92
CA SER A 2 -41.20 17.11 0.30
C SER A 2 -41.57 17.36 -1.17
N PRO A 3 -41.53 18.62 -1.67
CA PRO A 3 -41.88 18.98 -3.05
C PRO A 3 -41.08 18.22 -4.13
N LYS A 4 -39.85 17.80 -3.82
CA LYS A 4 -38.99 17.02 -4.74
C LYS A 4 -39.57 15.63 -5.04
N VAL A 5 -40.23 15.00 -4.07
CA VAL A 5 -40.84 13.67 -4.22
C VAL A 5 -42.06 13.72 -5.15
N ILE A 6 -42.82 14.81 -5.07
CA ILE A 6 -44.04 15.01 -5.88
C ILE A 6 -43.69 15.21 -7.37
N ASN A 7 -42.58 15.88 -7.68
CA ASN A 7 -42.14 16.07 -9.06
C ASN A 7 -41.58 14.79 -9.70
N GLN A 8 -41.02 13.86 -8.92
CA GLN A 8 -40.46 12.61 -9.45
C GLN A 8 -41.55 11.58 -9.81
N LEU A 9 -42.68 11.57 -9.09
CA LEU A 9 -43.84 10.73 -9.43
C LEU A 9 -44.44 11.06 -10.81
N LYS A 10 -44.28 12.29 -11.29
CA LYS A 10 -44.79 12.74 -12.60
C LYS A 10 -43.98 12.21 -13.79
N ASN A 11 -42.76 11.71 -13.57
CA ASN A 11 -41.84 11.26 -14.62
C ASN A 11 -41.82 9.74 -14.83
N LEU A 12 -42.59 8.97 -14.06
CA LEU A 12 -42.70 7.51 -14.20
C LEU A 12 -43.53 7.13 -15.43
N THR A 13 -43.17 6.04 -16.11
CA THR A 13 -43.93 5.45 -17.21
C THR A 13 -45.23 4.81 -16.72
N THR A 14 -46.19 4.57 -17.62
CA THR A 14 -47.52 4.03 -17.26
C THR A 14 -47.45 2.63 -16.64
N GLU A 15 -46.49 1.79 -17.05
CA GLU A 15 -46.28 0.44 -16.49
C GLU A 15 -45.67 0.49 -15.07
N GLU A 16 -44.76 1.43 -14.82
CA GLU A 16 -44.16 1.65 -13.49
C GLU A 16 -45.21 2.16 -12.49
N ARG A 17 -46.11 3.06 -12.92
CA ARG A 17 -47.21 3.56 -12.08
C ARG A 17 -48.20 2.45 -11.68
N ASN A 18 -48.53 1.55 -12.60
CA ASN A 18 -49.46 0.46 -12.34
C ASN A 18 -48.87 -0.58 -11.35
N SER A 19 -47.56 -0.81 -11.40
CA SER A 19 -46.86 -1.69 -10.45
C SER A 19 -46.72 -1.08 -9.06
N ILE A 20 -46.71 0.26 -8.95
CA ILE A 20 -46.62 1.01 -7.69
C ILE A 20 -47.97 1.07 -6.95
N ASN A 21 -49.08 1.12 -7.67
CA ASN A 21 -50.43 1.25 -7.09
C ASN A 21 -50.92 0.00 -6.32
N SER A 22 -50.22 -1.14 -6.41
CA SER A 22 -50.53 -2.36 -5.67
C SER A 22 -49.61 -2.63 -4.47
N LEU A 23 -48.61 -1.76 -4.23
CA LEU A 23 -47.61 -1.93 -3.18
C LEU A 23 -47.92 -1.01 -2.00
N ASP A 24 -47.71 -1.52 -0.79
CA ASP A 24 -47.90 -0.72 0.42
C ASP A 24 -46.83 0.39 0.50
N THR A 25 -47.15 1.50 1.17
CA THR A 25 -46.31 2.72 1.21
C THR A 25 -44.88 2.48 1.68
N LYS A 26 -44.65 1.45 2.52
CA LYS A 26 -43.30 1.03 2.94
C LYS A 26 -42.50 0.34 1.84
N GLU A 27 -43.15 -0.48 1.01
CA GLU A 27 -42.50 -1.19 -0.11
C GLU A 27 -42.11 -0.25 -1.25
N ILE A 28 -42.93 0.78 -1.50
CA ILE A 28 -42.61 1.85 -2.44
C ILE A 28 -41.34 2.58 -1.99
N GLN A 29 -41.23 2.84 -0.69
CA GLN A 29 -40.05 3.48 -0.10
C GLN A 29 -38.80 2.62 -0.26
N THR A 30 -38.87 1.33 0.03
CA THR A 30 -37.74 0.40 -0.10
C THR A 30 -37.30 0.22 -1.56
N LYS A 31 -38.23 0.10 -2.52
CA LYS A 31 -37.88 -0.01 -3.94
C LYS A 31 -37.27 1.27 -4.51
N LEU A 32 -37.77 2.44 -4.13
CA LEU A 32 -37.20 3.73 -4.54
C LEU A 32 -35.81 3.96 -3.93
N ILE A 33 -35.60 3.54 -2.67
CA ILE A 33 -34.28 3.58 -2.02
C ILE A 33 -33.31 2.64 -2.74
N ASN A 34 -33.71 1.40 -3.01
CA ASN A 34 -32.83 0.40 -3.63
C ASN A 34 -32.54 0.70 -5.11
N ASN A 35 -33.48 1.29 -5.87
CA ASN A 35 -33.25 1.67 -7.27
C ASN A 35 -32.44 2.97 -7.41
N HIS A 36 -32.40 3.84 -6.39
CA HIS A 36 -31.52 5.03 -6.37
C HIS A 36 -30.16 4.79 -5.71
N LEU A 37 -29.97 3.65 -5.05
CA LEU A 37 -28.66 3.13 -4.65
C LEU A 37 -28.09 2.25 -5.77
N GLY A 38 -28.14 2.71 -7.02
CA GLY A 38 -27.06 2.35 -7.94
C GLY A 38 -25.76 2.74 -7.23
N ASP A 39 -24.82 1.81 -7.13
CA ASP A 39 -23.59 1.90 -6.35
C ASP A 39 -22.84 3.19 -6.72
N TYR A 40 -23.23 4.30 -6.09
CA TYR A 40 -22.50 5.55 -6.13
C TYR A 40 -21.27 5.24 -5.31
N GLU A 41 -20.26 4.64 -5.95
CA GLU A 41 -18.92 4.55 -5.38
C GLU A 41 -18.51 5.99 -5.08
N GLN A 42 -18.74 6.39 -3.82
CA GLN A 42 -18.18 7.59 -3.25
C GLN A 42 -16.68 7.53 -3.58
N PRO A 43 -16.08 8.60 -4.14
CA PRO A 43 -14.67 8.57 -4.47
C PRO A 43 -13.88 8.18 -3.21
N LYS A 44 -13.32 6.96 -3.22
CA LYS A 44 -12.55 6.44 -2.10
C LYS A 44 -11.30 7.29 -2.00
N LEU A 45 -11.15 8.00 -0.88
CA LEU A 45 -9.93 8.72 -0.58
C LEU A 45 -8.81 7.69 -0.36
N HIS A 46 -7.84 7.70 -1.27
CA HIS A 46 -6.65 6.86 -1.18
C HIS A 46 -5.47 7.73 -0.74
N TYR A 47 -4.84 7.35 0.36
CA TYR A 47 -3.61 7.98 0.84
C TYR A 47 -2.44 7.07 0.52
N SER A 48 -1.46 7.57 -0.23
CA SER A 48 -0.19 6.89 -0.40
C SER A 48 0.82 7.49 0.57
N CYS A 49 1.64 6.64 1.18
CA CYS A 49 2.68 7.05 2.11
C CYS A 49 4.13 6.69 1.68
N PRO A 50 4.47 6.57 0.37
CA PRO A 50 5.86 6.38 -0.03
C PRO A 50 6.65 7.66 0.30
N LEU A 51 7.81 7.48 0.91
CA LEU A 51 8.68 8.56 1.33
C LEU A 51 9.76 8.86 0.29
N GLY A 52 10.18 7.83 -0.43
CA GLY A 52 11.19 7.85 -1.48
C GLY A 52 12.05 6.59 -1.42
N PHE A 53 13.19 6.60 -2.11
CA PHE A 53 14.06 5.44 -2.25
C PHE A 53 15.32 5.55 -1.39
N MET A 54 15.79 4.40 -0.92
CA MET A 54 17.04 4.21 -0.19
C MET A 54 17.82 3.06 -0.82
N GLN A 55 19.12 3.28 -1.02
CA GLN A 55 20.04 2.22 -1.42
C GLN A 55 20.33 1.32 -0.22
N VAL A 56 20.17 0.02 -0.39
CA VAL A 56 20.49 -1.02 0.60
C VAL A 56 21.16 -2.20 -0.09
N TYR A 57 21.82 -3.04 0.69
CA TYR A 57 22.50 -4.25 0.21
C TYR A 57 21.86 -5.46 0.87
N LEU A 58 21.39 -6.44 0.08
CA LEU A 58 20.66 -7.61 0.57
C LEU A 58 21.44 -8.91 0.39
N GLY A 59 21.27 -9.81 1.35
CA GLY A 59 21.87 -11.14 1.31
C GLY A 59 23.37 -11.14 1.64
N GLU A 60 23.96 -12.33 1.70
CA GLU A 60 25.35 -12.52 2.11
C GLU A 60 26.36 -11.88 1.13
N GLU A 61 26.02 -11.84 -0.17
CA GLU A 61 26.85 -11.22 -1.20
C GLU A 61 26.66 -9.69 -1.30
N GLY A 62 25.73 -9.12 -0.53
CA GLY A 62 25.49 -7.67 -0.52
C GLY A 62 24.92 -7.15 -1.83
N HIS A 63 23.89 -7.80 -2.38
CA HIS A 63 23.25 -7.38 -3.63
C HIS A 63 22.62 -6.00 -3.49
N GLU A 64 23.10 -5.03 -4.26
CA GLU A 64 22.63 -3.66 -4.22
C GLU A 64 21.19 -3.53 -4.76
N ILE A 65 20.33 -2.84 -4.01
CA ILE A 65 18.96 -2.55 -4.42
C ILE A 65 18.51 -1.17 -3.97
N MET A 66 17.73 -0.51 -4.82
CA MET A 66 17.00 0.71 -4.45
C MET A 66 15.63 0.32 -3.88
N ALA A 67 15.51 0.34 -2.55
CA ALA A 67 14.28 0.01 -1.86
C ALA A 67 13.41 1.25 -1.63
N LEU A 68 12.11 1.12 -1.90
CA LEU A 68 11.10 2.13 -1.58
C LEU A 68 10.82 2.12 -0.08
N VAL A 69 11.02 3.24 0.58
CA VAL A 69 10.64 3.43 1.99
C VAL A 69 9.17 3.85 2.04
N ASP A 70 8.31 3.03 2.62
CA ASP A 70 6.85 3.25 2.63
C ASP A 70 6.25 3.00 4.02
N THR A 71 5.76 4.06 4.66
CA THR A 71 5.09 3.94 5.97
C THR A 71 3.66 3.44 5.87
N GLY A 72 3.08 3.38 4.68
CA GLY A 72 1.76 2.84 4.43
C GLY A 72 1.78 1.31 4.20
N SER A 73 2.91 0.76 3.78
CA SER A 73 3.02 -0.68 3.52
C SER A 73 3.03 -1.48 4.81
N GLU A 74 2.15 -2.47 4.89
CA GLU A 74 2.06 -3.39 6.03
C GLU A 74 3.12 -4.50 5.96
N LEU A 75 3.76 -4.69 4.80
CA LEU A 75 4.76 -5.72 4.54
C LEU A 75 6.06 -5.11 4.00
N ASN A 76 7.18 -5.77 4.27
CA ASN A 76 8.36 -5.60 3.43
C ASN A 76 8.23 -6.53 2.23
N ILE A 77 8.52 -6.02 1.04
CA ILE A 77 8.29 -6.75 -0.22
C ILE A 77 9.61 -6.81 -0.99
N ILE A 78 9.85 -7.91 -1.70
CA ILE A 78 10.86 -8.04 -2.74
C ILE A 78 10.22 -8.73 -3.95
N SER A 79 10.65 -8.42 -5.17
CA SER A 79 10.21 -9.17 -6.35
C SER A 79 10.90 -10.53 -6.43
N GLU A 80 10.25 -11.49 -7.07
CA GLU A 80 10.83 -12.81 -7.39
C GLU A 80 12.18 -12.66 -8.13
N ASP A 81 12.27 -11.76 -9.11
CA ASP A 81 13.51 -11.50 -9.84
C ASP A 81 14.64 -10.95 -8.95
N SER A 82 14.32 -10.03 -8.03
CA SER A 82 15.31 -9.44 -7.12
C SER A 82 15.73 -10.42 -6.03
N GLU A 83 14.82 -11.28 -5.58
CA GLU A 83 15.10 -12.34 -4.62
C GLU A 83 16.10 -13.36 -5.18
N ILE A 84 15.89 -13.83 -6.41
CA ILE A 84 16.80 -14.72 -7.12
C ILE A 84 18.17 -14.07 -7.29
N LYS A 85 18.21 -12.80 -7.72
CA LYS A 85 19.47 -12.06 -7.93
C LYS A 85 20.25 -11.82 -6.64
N ALA A 86 19.56 -11.66 -5.52
CA ALA A 86 20.17 -11.52 -4.21
C ALA A 86 20.52 -12.88 -3.57
N GLY A 87 20.21 -14.01 -4.22
CA GLY A 87 20.55 -15.34 -3.74
C GLY A 87 19.87 -15.70 -2.42
N LEU A 88 18.67 -15.18 -2.16
CA LEU A 88 18.01 -15.39 -0.87
C LEU A 88 17.44 -16.81 -0.77
N THR A 89 17.44 -17.36 0.44
CA THR A 89 16.71 -18.60 0.73
C THR A 89 15.29 -18.25 1.14
N THR A 90 14.31 -18.82 0.45
CA THR A 90 12.89 -18.52 0.67
C THR A 90 12.07 -19.77 0.94
N ARG A 91 11.04 -19.63 1.78
CA ARG A 91 9.99 -20.64 1.94
C ARG A 91 8.79 -20.27 1.09
N CYS A 92 8.16 -21.27 0.48
CA CYS A 92 6.98 -21.07 -0.34
C CYS A 92 5.80 -20.50 0.48
N LEU A 93 5.10 -19.57 -0.12
CA LEU A 93 3.80 -19.06 0.33
C LEU A 93 2.82 -19.06 -0.83
N ASN A 94 1.53 -19.05 -0.52
CA ASN A 94 0.49 -18.84 -1.51
C ASN A 94 -0.58 -17.94 -0.90
N MET A 95 -0.39 -16.64 -1.09
CA MET A 95 -1.34 -15.64 -0.66
C MET A 95 -1.40 -14.48 -1.66
N ASN A 96 -2.39 -13.63 -1.51
CA ASN A 96 -2.59 -12.47 -2.34
C ASN A 96 -2.60 -11.21 -1.47
N LEU A 97 -1.80 -10.22 -1.85
CA LEU A 97 -1.76 -8.91 -1.25
C LEU A 97 -2.64 -7.95 -2.06
N ARG A 98 -3.54 -7.25 -1.39
CA ARG A 98 -4.35 -6.20 -2.01
C ARG A 98 -3.71 -4.84 -1.78
N GLY A 99 -3.34 -4.17 -2.86
CA GLY A 99 -2.83 -2.81 -2.84
C GLY A 99 -3.93 -1.74 -2.81
N ILE A 100 -3.49 -0.50 -2.69
CA ILE A 100 -4.35 0.68 -2.86
C ILE A 100 -4.92 0.69 -4.28
N GLY A 101 -6.22 0.97 -4.43
CA GLY A 101 -6.92 0.88 -5.72
C GLY A 101 -7.37 -0.52 -6.13
N GLY A 102 -7.23 -1.52 -5.24
CA GLY A 102 -7.79 -2.86 -5.43
C GLY A 102 -6.93 -3.84 -6.24
N HIS A 103 -5.75 -3.40 -6.71
CA HIS A 103 -4.76 -4.26 -7.35
C HIS A 103 -4.40 -5.45 -6.46
N CYS A 104 -4.21 -6.61 -7.06
CA CYS A 104 -3.91 -7.85 -6.36
C CYS A 104 -2.55 -8.38 -6.82
N THR A 105 -1.61 -8.52 -5.89
CA THR A 105 -0.28 -9.06 -6.14
C THR A 105 -0.14 -10.42 -5.47
N SER A 106 0.28 -11.43 -6.21
CA SER A 106 0.53 -12.76 -5.66
C SER A 106 1.85 -12.74 -4.86
N ILE A 107 1.79 -13.24 -3.64
CA ILE A 107 2.95 -13.49 -2.78
C ILE A 107 3.23 -14.99 -2.81
N VAL A 108 4.44 -15.32 -3.25
CA VAL A 108 4.86 -16.69 -3.60
C VAL A 108 5.89 -17.24 -2.64
N GLY A 109 6.47 -16.39 -1.80
CA GLY A 109 7.46 -16.81 -0.82
C GLY A 109 7.66 -15.82 0.32
N LEU A 110 8.47 -16.22 1.29
CA LEU A 110 8.98 -15.39 2.37
C LEU A 110 10.47 -15.69 2.55
N ALA A 111 11.31 -14.66 2.46
CA ALA A 111 12.70 -14.69 2.91
C ALA A 111 12.71 -14.25 4.37
N GLU A 112 13.24 -15.09 5.26
CA GLU A 112 13.29 -14.82 6.69
C GLU A 112 14.73 -14.54 7.11
N PHE A 113 14.91 -13.64 8.08
CA PHE A 113 16.22 -13.29 8.63
C PHE A 113 17.25 -12.95 7.55
N THR A 114 16.83 -12.24 6.50
CA THR A 114 17.72 -11.79 5.44
C THR A 114 18.62 -10.68 5.95
N PRO A 115 19.95 -10.80 5.82
CA PRO A 115 20.86 -9.70 6.09
C PRO A 115 20.56 -8.52 5.16
N ILE A 116 20.45 -7.34 5.76
CA ILE A 116 20.30 -6.08 5.05
C ILE A 116 21.30 -5.06 5.60
N THR A 117 22.15 -4.54 4.74
CA THR A 117 23.12 -3.51 5.07
C THR A 117 22.65 -2.17 4.53
N LEU A 118 22.56 -1.17 5.39
CA LEU A 118 22.27 0.21 4.99
C LEU A 118 23.53 0.83 4.37
N VAL A 119 23.39 1.91 3.60
CA VAL A 119 24.53 2.65 3.00
C VAL A 119 25.60 3.12 4.01
N THR A 120 25.27 3.09 5.31
CA THR A 120 26.17 3.45 6.41
C THR A 120 27.03 2.29 6.90
N GLY A 121 26.83 1.09 6.36
CA GLY A 121 27.58 -0.13 6.72
C GLY A 121 26.97 -0.90 7.89
N GLU A 122 25.88 -0.40 8.49
CA GLU A 122 25.18 -1.14 9.53
C GLU A 122 24.37 -2.31 8.94
N GLU A 123 24.67 -3.50 9.43
CA GLU A 123 23.93 -4.73 9.13
C GLU A 123 22.76 -4.92 10.09
N ARG A 124 21.60 -5.28 9.52
CA ARG A 124 20.35 -5.56 10.22
C ARG A 124 19.73 -6.81 9.59
N ASN A 125 18.66 -7.32 10.19
CA ASN A 125 17.88 -8.41 9.63
C ASN A 125 16.50 -7.93 9.19
N ILE A 126 15.99 -8.50 8.11
CA ILE A 126 14.66 -8.22 7.57
C ILE A 126 13.95 -9.51 7.11
N HIS A 127 12.63 -9.54 7.28
CA HIS A 127 11.75 -10.52 6.64
C HIS A 127 11.13 -9.88 5.40
N LEU A 128 11.23 -10.53 4.24
CA LEU A 128 10.78 -10.02 2.94
C LEU A 128 9.78 -10.97 2.30
N PHE A 129 8.56 -10.48 2.03
CA PHE A 129 7.59 -11.24 1.25
C PHE A 129 7.93 -11.16 -0.24
N VAL A 130 8.04 -12.32 -0.87
CA VAL A 130 8.38 -12.43 -2.30
C VAL A 130 7.11 -12.29 -3.11
N ALA A 131 7.03 -11.20 -3.86
CA ALA A 131 5.92 -10.88 -4.74
C ALA A 131 6.25 -11.27 -6.18
N ARG A 132 5.26 -11.85 -6.86
CA ARG A 132 5.36 -12.16 -8.29
C ARG A 132 5.25 -10.88 -9.13
N GLY A 133 6.11 -10.78 -10.15
CA GLY A 133 6.12 -9.70 -11.12
C GLY A 133 7.03 -8.52 -10.75
N ALA A 134 7.04 -7.52 -11.61
CA ALA A 134 7.89 -6.34 -11.47
C ALA A 134 7.32 -5.37 -10.41
N VAL A 135 7.65 -5.62 -9.15
CA VAL A 135 7.36 -4.72 -8.03
C VAL A 135 8.64 -4.11 -7.47
N HIS A 136 8.54 -2.93 -6.88
CA HIS A 136 9.65 -2.37 -6.10
C HIS A 136 9.88 -3.21 -4.85
N THR A 137 11.14 -3.34 -4.45
CA THR A 137 11.46 -3.75 -3.07
C THR A 137 10.98 -2.67 -2.12
N VAL A 138 10.27 -3.04 -1.07
CA VAL A 138 9.65 -2.12 -0.11
C VAL A 138 10.21 -2.36 1.28
N LEU A 139 10.71 -1.31 1.93
CA LEU A 139 10.91 -1.24 3.37
C LEU A 139 9.62 -0.69 3.99
N GLY A 140 8.78 -1.61 4.44
CA GLY A 140 7.47 -1.30 5.01
C GLY A 140 7.53 -1.06 6.51
N ARG A 141 6.36 -0.83 7.11
CA ARG A 141 6.22 -0.60 8.55
C ARG A 141 6.95 -1.62 9.44
N PRO A 142 6.97 -2.94 9.13
CA PRO A 142 7.70 -3.90 9.96
C PRO A 142 9.18 -3.54 10.11
N PHE A 143 9.90 -3.35 8.99
CA PHE A 143 11.31 -2.96 9.07
C PHE A 143 11.50 -1.60 9.74
N LEU A 144 10.62 -0.64 9.44
CA LEU A 144 10.68 0.70 10.03
C LEU A 144 10.53 0.68 11.56
N ALA A 145 9.58 -0.10 12.06
CA ALA A 145 9.29 -0.23 13.48
C ALA A 145 10.40 -0.99 14.22
N ASP A 146 10.82 -2.14 13.70
CA ASP A 146 11.82 -3.02 14.34
C ASP A 146 13.18 -2.33 14.54
N ASN A 147 13.47 -1.33 13.70
CA ASN A 147 14.73 -0.61 13.70
C ASN A 147 14.62 0.80 14.30
N ASN A 148 13.51 1.11 14.98
CA ASN A 148 13.24 2.40 15.63
C ASN A 148 13.45 3.61 14.71
N ILE A 149 13.07 3.45 13.44
CA ILE A 149 13.32 4.45 12.42
C ILE A 149 12.36 5.62 12.62
N ARG A 150 12.91 6.84 12.52
CA ARG A 150 12.19 8.10 12.58
C ARG A 150 12.31 8.83 11.25
N LEU A 151 11.24 9.54 10.92
CA LEU A 151 11.25 10.47 9.81
C LEU A 151 11.52 11.86 10.34
N ASP A 152 12.63 12.41 9.90
CA ASP A 152 13.01 13.78 10.20
C ASP A 152 12.92 14.61 8.92
N PHE A 153 12.41 15.84 9.06
CA PHE A 153 12.36 16.81 7.99
C PHE A 153 13.38 17.91 8.30
N SER A 154 14.34 18.12 7.41
CA SER A 154 15.29 19.22 7.53
C SER A 154 15.17 20.16 6.33
N GLN A 155 15.32 21.47 6.56
CA GLN A 155 15.27 22.46 5.48
C GLN A 155 16.44 22.30 4.50
N GLN A 156 17.58 21.76 4.95
CA GLN A 156 18.79 21.60 4.14
C GLN A 156 18.86 20.26 3.39
N LYS A 157 18.41 19.15 4.00
CA LYS A 157 18.53 17.78 3.44
C LYS A 157 17.19 17.19 2.98
N GLY A 158 16.08 17.90 3.17
CA GLY A 158 14.75 17.38 2.86
C GLY A 158 14.29 16.30 3.84
N LYS A 159 13.57 15.29 3.33
CA LYS A 159 13.12 14.12 4.09
C LYS A 159 14.30 13.20 4.39
N THR A 160 14.54 12.93 5.65
CA THR A 160 15.59 12.04 6.11
C THR A 160 15.01 10.92 6.96
N PHE A 161 15.62 9.76 6.81
CA PHE A 161 15.46 8.60 7.64
C PHE A 161 16.48 8.68 8.78
N SER A 162 16.08 8.51 10.03
CA SER A 162 17.03 8.54 11.14
C SER A 162 16.81 7.43 12.15
N TYR A 163 17.89 7.03 12.81
CA TYR A 163 17.87 6.06 13.91
C TYR A 163 18.98 6.39 14.90
N ILE A 164 18.92 5.74 16.08
CA ILE A 164 19.92 5.91 17.13
C ILE A 164 20.85 4.69 17.09
N GLU A 165 22.15 4.94 16.94
CA GLU A 165 23.22 3.94 17.02
C GLU A 165 23.36 3.42 18.47
N PRO A 166 23.99 2.25 18.70
CA PRO A 166 24.22 1.72 20.05
C PRO A 166 25.00 2.66 20.99
N ASP A 167 25.83 3.55 20.43
CA ASP A 167 26.59 4.57 21.17
C ASP A 167 25.79 5.86 21.47
N GLY A 168 24.50 5.89 21.10
CA GLY A 168 23.59 7.01 21.33
C GLY A 168 23.64 8.10 20.26
N ARG A 169 24.52 8.02 19.25
CA ARG A 169 24.54 8.97 18.13
C ARG A 169 23.30 8.80 17.27
N ARG A 170 22.77 9.91 16.76
CA ARG A 170 21.70 9.89 15.76
C ARG A 170 22.31 9.95 14.37
N LEU A 171 22.03 8.93 13.56
CA LEU A 171 22.40 8.93 12.16
C LEU A 171 21.20 9.33 11.30
N CYS A 172 21.43 10.18 10.30
CA CYS A 172 20.40 10.66 9.37
C CYS A 172 20.80 10.35 7.94
N LEU A 173 20.02 9.50 7.28
CA LEU A 173 20.17 9.09 5.89
C LEU A 173 19.18 9.86 4.99
N PRO A 174 19.63 10.40 3.85
CA PRO A 174 18.73 11.05 2.91
C PRO A 174 17.76 10.02 2.29
N ILE A 175 16.50 10.41 2.12
CA ILE A 175 15.54 9.64 1.31
C ILE A 175 15.48 10.34 -0.05
N SER A 176 15.90 9.63 -1.09
CA SER A 176 15.92 10.16 -2.45
C SER A 176 14.51 10.21 -3.02
N SER A 177 14.15 11.30 -3.69
CA SER A 177 12.99 11.29 -4.59
C SER A 177 13.20 10.22 -5.68
N PRO A 178 12.13 9.61 -6.23
CA PRO A 178 12.26 8.68 -7.34
C PRO A 178 13.13 9.30 -8.44
N HIS A 179 14.23 8.64 -8.81
CA HIS A 179 14.88 8.99 -10.06
C HIS A 179 13.88 8.69 -11.17
N LYS A 180 13.55 9.70 -11.98
CA LYS A 180 12.93 9.46 -13.29
C LYS A 180 13.96 8.66 -14.06
N VAL A 181 13.75 7.36 -14.18
CA VAL A 181 14.42 6.57 -15.21
C VAL A 181 13.96 7.16 -16.53
N GLY A 182 14.89 7.81 -17.23
CA GLY A 182 14.67 8.38 -18.56
C GLY A 182 14.56 7.30 -19.62
#